data_AF-A0A3C0YLH9-F1
#
_entry.id   AF-A0A3C0YLH9-F1
#
_cell.length_a   1.000
_cell.length_b   1.000
_cell.length_c   1.000
_cell.angle_alpha   90.00
_cell.angle_beta   90.00
_cell.angle_gamma   90.00
#
_symmetry.space_group_name_H-M   'P 1'
#
loop_
_entity.id
_entity.type
_entity.pdbx_description
1 polymer ?
#
loop_
_entity_poly.entity_id
_entity_poly.type
_entity_poly.pdbx_seq_one_letter_code
_entity_poly.pdbx_strand_id
1 'polypeptide(L)'
;KLNFKNQDVEVAKIISFDRGSYQIGVRYEITNHGKSAITPSAYFQLVHDDGSAETSKVAPTFTGAAYYTDADKYKKVKFSDMKKHDLSLIAVDGWVGVVQHYFASAWILSGNQKREFYTKQVADNIYSSGVLTQLPAIQSGEKKEFATKLYSGPQIKEQLEKAAPGLTYTVDYGWLTFIASPLFMVLNWIHKLVN
;
A
#
# COMPACT_ATOMS: atom_id res chain seq x y z
N LYS A 1 -18.75 -4.91 -8.08
CA LYS A 1 -18.06 -4.88 -9.39
C LYS A 1 -18.39 -3.55 -10.05
N LEU A 2 -17.39 -2.80 -10.52
CA LEU A 2 -17.55 -1.53 -11.21
C LEU A 2 -17.14 -1.74 -12.66
N ASN A 3 -17.97 -1.32 -13.61
CA ASN A 3 -17.72 -1.54 -15.03
C ASN A 3 -17.58 -0.21 -15.76
N PHE A 4 -16.64 -0.16 -16.69
CA PHE A 4 -16.48 0.89 -17.68
C PHE A 4 -16.41 0.24 -19.06
N LYS A 5 -17.06 0.84 -20.06
CA LYS A 5 -17.00 0.38 -21.44
C LYS A 5 -17.11 1.56 -22.40
N ASN A 6 -16.21 1.62 -23.36
CA ASN A 6 -16.33 2.45 -24.55
C ASN A 6 -16.27 1.56 -25.81
N GLN A 7 -16.05 2.15 -26.99
CA GLN A 7 -15.98 1.41 -28.26
C GLN A 7 -14.81 0.42 -28.33
N ASP A 8 -13.66 0.76 -27.72
CA ASP A 8 -12.42 0.01 -27.89
C ASP A 8 -12.03 -0.82 -26.66
N VAL A 9 -12.49 -0.43 -25.46
CA VAL A 9 -12.03 -1.00 -24.19
C VAL A 9 -13.18 -1.20 -23.24
N GLU A 10 -13.18 -2.36 -22.60
CA GLU A 10 -14.04 -2.68 -21.46
C GLU A 10 -13.17 -3.03 -20.25
N VAL A 11 -13.45 -2.38 -19.12
CA VAL A 11 -12.74 -2.59 -17.86
C VAL A 11 -13.72 -2.90 -16.75
N ALA A 12 -13.52 -4.03 -16.09
CA ALA A 12 -14.22 -4.40 -14.88
C ALA A 12 -13.25 -4.31 -13.69
N LYS A 13 -13.55 -3.44 -12.71
CA LYS A 13 -12.87 -3.39 -11.41
C LYS A 13 -13.68 -4.18 -10.38
N ILE A 14 -13.06 -5.19 -9.80
CA ILE A 14 -13.61 -6.04 -8.74
C ILE A 14 -12.87 -5.72 -7.47
N ILE A 15 -13.61 -5.30 -6.43
CA ILE A 15 -13.10 -5.10 -5.08
C ILE A 15 -13.67 -6.22 -4.23
N SER A 16 -12.80 -6.98 -3.56
CA SER A 16 -13.17 -8.12 -2.72
C SER A 16 -12.72 -7.90 -1.28
N PHE A 17 -13.58 -8.31 -0.35
CA PHE A 17 -13.35 -8.23 1.09
C PHE A 17 -13.56 -9.62 1.69
N ASP A 18 -12.62 -10.03 2.52
CA ASP A 18 -12.73 -11.28 3.27
C ASP A 18 -13.04 -10.96 4.74
N ARG A 19 -13.96 -11.72 5.34
CA ARG A 19 -14.33 -11.53 6.75
C ARG A 19 -13.09 -11.68 7.65
N GLY A 20 -12.84 -10.68 8.50
CA GLY A 20 -11.70 -10.69 9.43
C GLY A 20 -10.34 -10.35 8.80
N SER A 21 -10.34 -9.86 7.55
CA SER A 21 -9.13 -9.42 6.84
C SER A 21 -9.14 -7.92 6.61
N TYR A 22 -7.97 -7.29 6.78
CA TYR A 22 -7.70 -5.91 6.37
C TYR A 22 -7.02 -5.82 4.98
N GLN A 23 -6.85 -6.97 4.31
CA GLN A 23 -6.40 -7.03 2.92
C GLN A 23 -7.61 -6.96 2.01
N ILE A 24 -7.69 -5.88 1.24
CA ILE A 24 -8.73 -5.65 0.23
C ILE A 24 -8.15 -6.07 -1.11
N GLY A 25 -8.77 -7.07 -1.74
CA GLY A 25 -8.39 -7.50 -3.08
C GLY A 25 -8.93 -6.52 -4.13
N VAL A 26 -8.08 -6.10 -5.07
CA VAL A 26 -8.49 -5.27 -6.20
C VAL A 26 -8.02 -5.93 -7.49
N ARG A 27 -8.99 -6.35 -8.31
CA ARG A 27 -8.74 -7.04 -9.58
C ARG A 27 -9.37 -6.26 -10.73
N TYR A 28 -8.67 -6.22 -11.84
CA TYR A 28 -9.09 -5.61 -13.08
C TYR A 28 -9.19 -6.69 -14.14
N GLU A 29 -10.31 -6.73 -14.84
CA GLU A 29 -10.53 -7.49 -16.06
C GLU A 29 -10.57 -6.48 -17.20
N ILE A 30 -9.62 -6.54 -18.13
CA ILE A 30 -9.45 -5.58 -19.21
C ILE A 30 -9.62 -6.32 -20.54
N THR A 31 -10.64 -5.97 -21.30
CA THR A 31 -10.91 -6.52 -22.64
C THR A 31 -10.68 -5.44 -23.68
N ASN A 32 -9.87 -5.76 -24.69
CA ASN A 32 -9.63 -4.89 -25.84
C ASN A 32 -10.57 -5.27 -26.99
N HIS A 33 -11.59 -4.45 -27.24
CA HIS A 33 -12.52 -4.56 -28.36
C HIS A 33 -12.02 -3.81 -29.62
N GLY A 34 -10.99 -2.98 -29.49
CA GLY A 34 -10.40 -2.21 -30.59
C GLY A 34 -9.60 -3.08 -31.56
N LYS A 35 -9.25 -2.50 -32.71
CA LYS A 35 -8.53 -3.20 -33.80
C LYS A 35 -7.01 -3.29 -33.62
N SER A 36 -6.45 -2.55 -32.67
CA SER A 36 -5.01 -2.48 -32.39
C SER A 36 -4.71 -2.91 -30.96
N ALA A 37 -3.50 -3.42 -30.72
CA ALA A 37 -3.06 -3.75 -29.37
C ALA A 37 -2.99 -2.49 -28.48
N ILE A 38 -3.32 -2.64 -27.20
CA ILE A 38 -3.20 -1.58 -26.19
C ILE A 38 -2.14 -1.95 -25.15
N THR A 39 -1.43 -0.96 -24.60
CA THR A 39 -0.39 -1.15 -23.56
C THR A 39 -0.74 -0.35 -22.30
N PRO A 40 -1.66 -0.87 -21.47
CA PRO A 40 -2.14 -0.14 -20.31
C PRO A 40 -1.08 -0.06 -19.19
N SER A 41 -1.16 0.99 -18.39
CA SER A 41 -0.44 1.11 -17.12
C SER A 41 -1.46 1.10 -15.98
N ALA A 42 -1.11 0.48 -14.86
CA ALA A 42 -1.91 0.51 -13.64
C ALA A 42 -1.22 1.43 -12.62
N TYR A 43 -1.96 2.36 -12.04
CA TYR A 43 -1.48 3.23 -10.98
C TYR A 43 -2.41 3.18 -9.78
N PHE A 44 -1.83 3.23 -8.58
CA PHE A 44 -2.54 3.24 -7.32
C PHE A 44 -1.87 4.22 -6.38
N GLN A 45 -2.65 5.03 -5.68
CA GLN A 45 -2.11 6.00 -4.74
C GLN A 45 -2.98 6.10 -3.50
N LEU A 46 -2.35 6.44 -2.39
CA LEU A 46 -2.96 6.92 -1.17
C LEU A 46 -2.66 8.40 -1.06
N VAL A 47 -3.68 9.18 -0.75
CA VAL A 47 -3.57 10.63 -0.61
C VAL A 47 -3.89 10.99 0.84
N HIS A 48 -3.05 11.81 1.46
CA HIS A 48 -3.16 12.19 2.85
C HIS A 48 -2.68 13.62 3.04
N ASP A 49 -3.31 14.37 3.93
CA ASP A 49 -2.84 15.70 4.31
C ASP A 49 -1.81 15.63 5.46
N ASP A 50 -1.06 16.71 5.72
CA ASP A 50 -0.06 16.74 6.81
C ASP A 50 -0.57 17.35 8.13
N GLY A 51 -1.85 17.73 8.21
CA GLY A 51 -2.43 18.46 9.34
C GLY A 51 -3.49 17.70 10.16
N SER A 52 -4.10 16.65 9.61
CA SER A 52 -5.17 15.86 10.22
C SER A 52 -4.67 14.77 11.16
N ALA A 53 -3.36 14.53 11.19
CA ALA A 53 -2.76 13.60 12.12
C ALA A 53 -2.92 14.11 13.56
N GLU A 54 -3.93 13.62 14.28
CA GLU A 54 -4.14 13.89 15.70
C GLU A 54 -2.99 13.29 16.51
N THR A 55 -1.92 14.07 16.66
CA THR A 55 -0.81 13.72 17.52
C THR A 55 -0.80 14.62 18.73
N SER A 56 -0.61 14.03 19.90
CA SER A 56 -0.33 14.79 21.11
C SER A 56 0.91 15.65 20.88
N LYS A 57 0.82 16.96 21.15
CA LYS A 57 1.99 17.86 21.10
C LYS A 57 3.12 17.43 22.05
N VAL A 58 2.81 16.55 23.02
CA VAL A 58 3.74 16.04 24.02
C VAL A 58 4.48 14.77 23.54
N ALA A 59 3.88 14.00 22.63
CA ALA A 59 4.47 12.77 22.09
C ALA A 59 4.10 12.61 20.61
N PRO A 60 4.81 13.30 19.69
CA PRO A 60 4.52 13.22 18.27
C PRO A 60 4.85 11.82 17.73
N THR A 61 3.87 11.18 17.12
CA THR A 61 4.01 9.88 16.48
C THR A 61 4.23 10.07 14.99
N PHE A 62 4.97 9.17 14.34
CA PHE A 62 5.22 9.29 12.91
C PHE A 62 3.91 9.18 12.11
N THR A 63 3.67 10.18 11.25
CA THR A 63 2.69 10.09 10.17
C THR A 63 3.38 10.49 8.87
N GLY A 64 3.26 9.67 7.84
CA GLY A 64 3.92 9.91 6.56
C GLY A 64 3.82 8.75 5.60
N ALA A 65 4.42 8.93 4.43
CA ALA A 65 4.58 7.85 3.47
C ALA A 65 5.63 6.84 3.96
N ALA A 66 5.52 5.61 3.51
CA ALA A 66 6.56 4.60 3.70
C ALA A 66 6.57 3.63 2.53
N TYR A 67 7.72 3.00 2.30
CA TYR A 67 7.84 1.92 1.34
C TYR A 67 8.75 0.82 1.88
N TYR A 68 8.65 -0.35 1.26
CA TYR A 68 9.56 -1.46 1.46
C TYR A 68 9.94 -2.04 0.11
N THR A 69 11.23 -2.36 -0.06
CA THR A 69 11.73 -3.31 -1.06
C THR A 69 12.74 -4.23 -0.37
N ASP A 70 13.04 -5.37 -0.97
CA ASP A 70 14.07 -6.25 -0.45
C ASP A 70 15.46 -5.62 -0.48
N ALA A 71 15.71 -4.69 -1.41
CA ALA A 71 16.96 -3.94 -1.52
C ALA A 71 17.10 -2.84 -0.46
N ASP A 72 16.09 -1.98 -0.31
CA ASP A 72 16.16 -0.81 0.57
C ASP A 72 15.65 -1.09 1.98
N LYS A 73 14.99 -2.23 2.18
CA LYS A 73 14.18 -2.56 3.35
C LYS A 73 13.14 -1.46 3.61
N TYR A 74 12.68 -1.35 4.84
CA TYR A 74 11.66 -0.37 5.22
C TYR A 74 12.23 1.04 5.30
N LYS A 75 11.59 1.97 4.59
CA LYS A 75 11.95 3.40 4.57
C LYS A 75 10.73 4.27 4.83
N LYS A 76 10.90 5.24 5.73
CA LYS A 76 9.92 6.28 6.02
C LYS A 76 10.22 7.50 5.15
N VAL A 77 9.17 8.13 4.62
CA VAL A 77 9.24 9.38 3.85
C VAL A 77 8.29 10.38 4.51
N LYS A 78 8.84 11.43 5.12
CA LYS A 78 8.03 12.45 5.80
C LYS A 78 7.35 13.33 4.75
N PHE A 79 6.14 13.80 5.04
CA PHE A 79 5.47 14.78 4.17
C PHE A 79 6.30 16.06 3.95
N SER A 80 7.05 16.50 4.96
CA SER A 80 7.99 17.62 4.84
C SER A 80 9.12 17.38 3.82
N ASP A 81 9.52 16.12 3.63
CA ASP A 81 10.54 15.76 2.66
C ASP A 81 9.93 15.68 1.26
N MET A 82 8.71 15.15 1.15
CA MET A 82 7.91 15.15 -0.09
C MET A 82 7.61 16.56 -0.61
N LYS A 83 7.54 17.56 0.27
CA LYS A 83 7.40 18.98 -0.10
C LYS A 83 8.66 19.53 -0.80
N LYS A 84 9.83 18.94 -0.50
CA LYS A 84 11.13 19.39 -1.03
C LYS A 84 11.55 18.62 -2.27
N HIS A 85 11.32 17.31 -2.27
CA HIS A 85 11.66 16.43 -3.37
C HIS A 85 10.70 15.25 -3.44
N ASP A 86 10.31 14.90 -4.66
CA ASP A 86 9.52 13.71 -4.92
C ASP A 86 10.41 12.45 -4.81
N LEU A 87 9.81 11.33 -4.38
CA LEU A 87 10.44 10.01 -4.52
C LEU A 87 10.06 9.46 -5.89
N SER A 88 11.03 8.87 -6.59
CA SER A 88 10.82 7.96 -7.71
C SER A 88 11.80 6.81 -7.58
N LEU A 89 11.28 5.61 -7.33
CA LEU A 89 12.06 4.40 -7.07
C LEU A 89 11.55 3.26 -7.94
N ILE A 90 12.41 2.75 -8.82
CA ILE A 90 12.11 1.55 -9.60
C ILE A 90 12.40 0.31 -8.74
N ALA A 91 11.40 -0.56 -8.61
CA ALA A 91 11.46 -1.81 -7.87
C ALA A 91 10.85 -2.96 -8.68
N VAL A 92 11.09 -4.19 -8.24
CA VAL A 92 10.40 -5.39 -8.77
C VAL A 92 9.56 -6.09 -7.71
N ASP A 93 9.62 -5.63 -6.48
CA ASP A 93 9.01 -6.25 -5.30
C ASP A 93 8.48 -5.18 -4.34
N GLY A 94 8.00 -5.62 -3.17
CA GLY A 94 7.65 -4.71 -2.08
C GLY A 94 6.32 -3.97 -2.21
N TRP A 95 6.17 -2.92 -1.41
CA TRP A 95 4.94 -2.14 -1.24
C TRP A 95 5.24 -0.67 -0.92
N VAL A 96 4.23 0.18 -1.14
CA VAL A 96 4.27 1.61 -0.83
C VAL A 96 2.95 2.03 -0.18
N GLY A 97 3.02 2.94 0.79
CA GLY A 97 1.89 3.21 1.67
C GLY A 97 1.98 4.52 2.43
N VAL A 98 1.00 4.69 3.32
CA VAL A 98 0.94 5.73 4.36
C VAL A 98 0.82 5.03 5.71
N VAL A 99 1.59 5.50 6.68
CA VAL A 99 1.66 4.97 8.04
C VAL A 99 1.34 6.11 8.99
N GLN A 100 0.51 5.83 9.99
CA GLN A 100 0.18 6.74 11.09
C GLN A 100 0.12 5.97 12.41
N HIS A 101 -0.18 6.65 13.51
CA HIS A 101 -0.29 6.01 14.82
C HIS A 101 -1.34 4.88 14.79
N TYR A 102 -0.92 3.65 15.09
CA TYR A 102 -1.73 2.42 15.08
C TYR A 102 -2.31 1.95 13.75
N PHE A 103 -2.22 2.70 12.65
CA PHE A 103 -2.82 2.31 11.37
C PHE A 103 -1.83 2.39 10.22
N ALA A 104 -2.03 1.55 9.21
CA ALA A 104 -1.29 1.58 7.96
C ALA A 104 -2.22 1.32 6.79
N SER A 105 -1.95 1.98 5.67
CA SER A 105 -2.51 1.62 4.36
C SER A 105 -1.37 1.45 3.36
N ALA A 106 -1.38 0.36 2.59
CA ALA A 106 -0.30 0.04 1.66
C ALA A 106 -0.82 -0.68 0.42
N TRP A 107 -0.38 -0.22 -0.76
CA TRP A 107 -0.58 -0.93 -2.02
C TRP A 107 0.51 -1.98 -2.19
N ILE A 108 0.07 -3.22 -2.42
CA ILE A 108 0.91 -4.41 -2.50
C ILE A 108 0.71 -5.03 -3.87
N LEU A 109 1.74 -4.94 -4.71
CA LEU A 109 1.78 -5.60 -6.02
C LEU A 109 2.44 -6.96 -5.85
N SER A 110 1.77 -8.01 -6.31
CA SER A 110 2.26 -9.38 -6.21
C SER A 110 3.28 -9.70 -7.30
N GLY A 111 4.19 -10.64 -7.02
CA GLY A 111 5.18 -11.13 -7.97
C GLY A 111 6.30 -10.12 -8.27
N ASN A 112 7.12 -10.45 -9.27
CA ASN A 112 8.35 -9.72 -9.61
C ASN A 112 8.15 -8.68 -10.74
N GLN A 113 6.97 -8.05 -10.81
CA GLN A 113 6.67 -7.07 -11.85
C GLN A 113 7.39 -5.74 -11.57
N LYS A 114 8.06 -5.20 -12.60
CA LYS A 114 8.66 -3.86 -12.54
C LYS A 114 7.59 -2.82 -12.19
N ARG A 115 7.88 -2.01 -11.18
CA ARG A 115 7.00 -0.95 -10.68
C ARG A 115 7.83 0.26 -10.28
N GLU A 116 7.21 1.42 -10.29
CA GLU A 116 7.75 2.64 -9.73
C GLU A 116 6.97 2.98 -8.46
N PHE A 117 7.66 3.06 -7.33
CA PHE A 117 7.13 3.70 -6.14
C PHE A 117 7.44 5.18 -6.20
N TYR A 118 6.44 6.01 -5.95
CA TYR A 118 6.58 7.45 -5.97
C TYR A 118 5.91 8.10 -4.78
N THR A 119 6.42 9.27 -4.43
CA THR A 119 5.78 10.18 -3.49
C THR A 119 5.84 11.59 -4.07
N LYS A 120 4.76 12.37 -3.94
CA LYS A 120 4.69 13.75 -4.44
C LYS A 120 3.70 14.59 -3.66
N GLN A 121 3.87 15.91 -3.70
CA GLN A 121 2.83 16.85 -3.30
C GLN A 121 1.82 17.03 -4.44
N VAL A 122 0.53 16.83 -4.18
CA VAL A 122 -0.53 16.92 -5.21
C VAL A 122 -1.44 18.15 -5.06
N ALA A 123 -1.46 18.76 -3.86
CA ALA A 123 -2.03 20.08 -3.62
C ALA A 123 -1.36 20.67 -2.37
N ASP A 124 -1.72 21.91 -1.99
CA ASP A 124 -1.19 22.50 -0.77
C ASP A 124 -1.49 21.61 0.44
N ASN A 125 -0.45 21.19 1.16
CA ASN A 125 -0.50 20.28 2.30
C ASN A 125 -1.13 18.90 2.02
N ILE A 126 -1.28 18.51 0.75
CA ILE A 126 -1.81 17.18 0.34
C ILE A 126 -0.74 16.40 -0.41
N TYR A 127 -0.50 15.18 0.06
CA TYR A 127 0.62 14.33 -0.33
C TYR A 127 0.11 12.99 -0.85
N SER A 128 0.67 12.51 -1.95
CA SER A 128 0.37 11.18 -2.50
C SER A 128 1.56 10.24 -2.37
N SER A 129 1.29 9.01 -1.95
CA SER A 129 2.21 7.87 -1.91
C SER A 129 1.63 6.76 -2.78
N GLY A 130 2.35 6.36 -3.81
CA GLY A 130 1.74 5.53 -4.86
C GLY A 130 2.71 4.65 -5.63
N VAL A 131 2.13 3.77 -6.42
CA VAL A 131 2.80 2.81 -7.29
C VAL A 131 2.25 2.90 -8.70
N LEU A 132 3.15 2.81 -9.68
CA LEU A 132 2.84 2.70 -11.11
C LEU A 132 3.48 1.43 -11.66
N THR A 133 2.77 0.68 -12.50
CA THR A 133 3.34 -0.47 -13.22
C THR A 133 2.80 -0.55 -14.64
N GLN A 134 3.66 -0.98 -15.57
CA GLN A 134 3.27 -1.24 -16.94
C GLN A 134 2.69 -2.66 -17.04
N LEU A 135 1.51 -2.78 -17.63
CA LEU A 135 0.90 -4.08 -17.91
C LEU A 135 1.37 -4.60 -19.27
N PRO A 136 1.37 -5.93 -19.48
CA PRO A 136 1.59 -6.52 -20.78
C PRO A 136 0.61 -5.95 -21.83
N ALA A 137 1.06 -5.88 -23.09
CA ALA A 137 0.17 -5.51 -24.19
C ALA A 137 -1.05 -6.45 -24.26
N ILE A 138 -2.22 -5.91 -24.56
CA ILE A 138 -3.48 -6.63 -24.75
C ILE A 138 -3.85 -6.54 -26.23
N GLN A 139 -3.79 -7.65 -26.94
CA GLN A 139 -4.09 -7.75 -28.37
C GLN A 139 -5.58 -7.49 -28.64
N SER A 140 -5.93 -7.22 -29.90
CA SER A 140 -7.33 -7.08 -30.32
C SER A 140 -8.13 -8.35 -29.98
N GLY A 141 -9.28 -8.20 -29.35
CA GLY A 141 -10.12 -9.31 -28.86
C GLY A 141 -9.62 -10.01 -27.59
N GLU A 142 -8.43 -9.65 -27.09
CA GLU A 142 -7.86 -10.28 -25.90
C GLU A 142 -8.45 -9.69 -24.61
N LYS A 143 -8.58 -10.55 -23.59
CA LYS A 143 -8.88 -10.17 -22.21
C LYS A 143 -7.67 -10.49 -21.33
N LYS A 144 -7.20 -9.53 -20.54
CA LYS A 144 -6.20 -9.74 -19.49
C LYS A 144 -6.74 -9.39 -18.12
N GLU A 145 -6.17 -10.03 -17.12
CA GLU A 145 -6.43 -9.72 -15.72
C GLU A 145 -5.19 -9.13 -15.05
N PHE A 146 -5.42 -8.16 -14.17
CA PHE A 146 -4.42 -7.59 -13.30
C PHE A 146 -4.95 -7.54 -11.88
N ALA A 147 -4.18 -7.99 -10.89
CA ALA A 147 -4.59 -8.02 -9.50
C ALA A 147 -3.55 -7.35 -8.59
N THR A 148 -4.03 -6.64 -7.59
CA THR A 148 -3.25 -6.04 -6.52
C THR A 148 -4.03 -6.15 -5.21
N LYS A 149 -3.36 -5.90 -4.09
CA LYS A 149 -3.99 -5.83 -2.77
C LYS A 149 -3.75 -4.46 -2.16
N LEU A 150 -4.76 -3.95 -1.46
CA LEU A 150 -4.62 -2.84 -0.54
C LEU A 150 -4.71 -3.39 0.87
N TYR A 151 -3.66 -3.26 1.66
CA TYR A 151 -3.82 -3.35 3.11
C TYR A 151 -4.37 -2.01 3.61
N SER A 152 -5.41 -2.01 4.43
CA SER A 152 -5.89 -0.80 5.11
C SER A 152 -6.51 -1.19 6.45
N GLY A 153 -5.79 -0.94 7.54
CA GLY A 153 -6.18 -1.43 8.85
C GLY A 153 -5.19 -1.13 9.98
N PRO A 154 -5.47 -1.67 11.17
CA PRO A 154 -4.65 -1.48 12.36
C PRO A 154 -3.34 -2.25 12.27
N GLN A 155 -2.28 -1.75 12.90
CA GLN A 155 -0.93 -2.34 12.90
C GLN A 155 -0.82 -3.61 13.78
N ILE A 156 -1.68 -4.59 13.54
CA ILE A 156 -1.69 -5.89 14.23
C ILE A 156 -0.65 -6.78 13.54
N LYS A 157 0.41 -7.13 14.27
CA LYS A 157 1.57 -7.89 13.75
C LYS A 157 1.17 -9.08 12.87
N GLU A 158 0.31 -9.96 13.37
CA GLU A 158 -0.13 -11.17 12.63
C GLU A 158 -0.84 -10.85 11.31
N GLN A 159 -1.60 -9.74 11.25
CA GLN A 159 -2.29 -9.30 10.05
C GLN A 159 -1.32 -8.67 9.04
N LEU A 160 -0.33 -7.93 9.53
CA LEU A 160 0.71 -7.32 8.70
C LEU A 160 1.64 -8.39 8.09
N GLU A 161 2.05 -9.40 8.88
CA GLU A 161 2.87 -10.53 8.41
C GLU A 161 2.19 -11.29 7.27
N LYS A 162 0.88 -11.51 7.39
CA LYS A 162 0.07 -12.15 6.34
C LYS A 162 -0.12 -11.28 5.09
N ALA A 163 0.04 -9.97 5.20
CA ALA A 163 -0.24 -9.03 4.12
C ALA A 163 0.94 -8.86 3.16
N ALA A 164 2.13 -8.53 3.68
CA ALA A 164 3.32 -8.43 2.86
C ALA A 164 4.61 -8.52 3.70
N PRO A 165 5.70 -9.05 3.13
CA PRO A 165 7.03 -8.93 3.72
C PRO A 165 7.37 -7.48 4.08
N GLY A 166 7.98 -7.30 5.25
CA GLY A 166 8.39 -6.00 5.76
C GLY A 166 7.26 -5.08 6.24
N LEU A 167 5.99 -5.43 6.06
CA LEU A 167 4.89 -4.57 6.52
C LEU A 167 4.81 -4.48 8.05
N THR A 168 5.34 -5.47 8.78
CA THR A 168 5.48 -5.43 10.25
C THR A 168 6.38 -4.31 10.75
N TYR A 169 7.30 -3.79 9.93
CA TYR A 169 8.14 -2.65 10.33
C TYR A 169 7.35 -1.33 10.47
N THR A 170 6.08 -1.31 10.05
CA THR A 170 5.17 -0.19 10.32
C THR A 170 4.80 -0.08 11.80
N VAL A 171 4.91 -1.18 12.57
CA VAL A 171 4.71 -1.16 14.02
C VAL A 171 5.88 -0.42 14.65
N ASP A 172 5.67 0.85 14.99
CA ASP A 172 6.70 1.67 15.59
C ASP A 172 6.74 1.46 17.11
N TYR A 173 7.60 0.55 17.57
CA TYR A 173 7.92 0.42 18.99
C TYR A 173 8.98 1.44 19.45
N GLY A 174 9.42 2.34 18.56
CA GLY A 174 10.52 3.27 18.81
C GLY A 174 11.80 2.57 19.26
N TRP A 175 12.60 3.26 20.09
CA TRP A 175 13.81 2.69 20.70
C TRP A 175 13.51 1.54 21.69
N LEU A 176 12.25 1.41 22.14
CA LEU A 176 11.80 0.42 23.12
C LEU A 176 11.44 -0.93 22.49
N THR A 177 11.67 -1.12 21.18
CA THR A 177 11.39 -2.39 20.48
C THR A 177 11.96 -3.61 21.22
N PHE A 178 13.14 -3.47 21.84
CA PHE A 178 13.77 -4.55 22.60
C PHE A 178 13.06 -4.90 23.93
N ILE A 179 12.31 -3.95 24.53
CA ILE A 179 11.54 -4.14 25.78
C ILE A 179 10.08 -4.49 25.48
N ALA A 180 9.49 -3.88 24.45
CA ALA A 180 8.08 -4.03 24.12
C ALA A 180 7.72 -5.45 23.65
N SER A 181 8.62 -6.11 22.91
CA SER A 181 8.39 -7.46 22.39
C SER A 181 8.21 -8.51 23.51
N PRO A 182 9.08 -8.59 24.55
CA PRO A 182 8.85 -9.45 25.71
C PRO A 182 7.55 -9.17 26.47
N LEU A 183 7.21 -7.89 26.66
CA LEU A 183 6.00 -7.47 27.39
C LEU A 183 4.72 -7.89 26.65
N PHE A 184 4.68 -7.72 25.33
CA PHE A 184 3.55 -8.16 24.52
C PHE A 184 3.37 -9.68 24.57
N MET A 185 4.48 -10.43 24.61
CA MET A 185 4.45 -11.89 24.73
C MET A 185 3.83 -12.34 26.06
N VAL A 186 4.21 -11.69 27.17
CA VAL A 186 3.65 -11.96 28.51
C VAL A 186 2.16 -11.59 28.55
N LEU A 187 1.78 -10.42 28.03
CA LEU A 187 0.40 -9.98 28.02
C LEU A 187 -0.49 -10.94 27.20
N ASN A 188 0.00 -11.38 26.05
CA ASN A 188 -0.71 -12.33 25.19
C ASN A 188 -0.84 -13.72 25.84
N TRP A 189 0.15 -14.13 26.66
CA TRP A 189 0.07 -15.35 27.47
C TRP A 189 -0.98 -15.24 28.57
N ILE A 190 -1.00 -14.13 29.32
CA ILE A 190 -2.02 -13.88 30.36
C ILE A 190 -3.42 -13.83 29.74
N HIS A 191 -3.58 -13.14 28.61
CA HIS A 191 -4.88 -13.04 27.93
C HIS A 191 -5.44 -14.41 27.51
N LYS A 192 -4.57 -15.36 27.12
CA LYS A 192 -4.96 -16.75 26.80
C LYS A 192 -5.28 -17.63 28.02
N LEU A 193 -4.90 -17.19 29.22
CA LEU A 193 -5.17 -17.91 30.47
C LEU A 193 -6.47 -17.45 31.14
N VAL A 194 -6.85 -16.20 30.91
CA VAL A 194 -8.00 -15.57 31.56
C VAL A 194 -9.24 -15.55 30.65
N ASN A 195 -9.06 -15.67 29.33
CA ASN A 195 -10.11 -15.92 28.34
C ASN A 195 -9.90 -17.27 27.67
#